data_AF-A0A1H3ZRF6-F1
#
_entry.id   AF-A0A1H3ZRF6-F1
#
_cell.length_a   1.000
_cell.length_b   1.000
_cell.length_c   1.000
_cell.angle_alpha   90.00
_cell.angle_beta   90.00
_cell.angle_gamma   90.00
#
_symmetry.space_group_name_H-M   'P 1'
#
loop_
_entity.id
_entity.type
_entity.pdbx_description
1 polymer ?
#
loop_
_entity_poly.entity_id
_entity_poly.type
_entity_poly.pdbx_seq_one_letter_code
_entity_poly.pdbx_strand_id
1 'polypeptide(L)'
;MFQLYKQRDFSGYIIDTIAFFKSYWKNFFGNYIVITGGILILLCVIYFFVFRDLFTALFSSVNDGIGYDISYYFSDNPVLFVSMLIMMIVLSILFSIFAVSYPVVYLGLIEETGREDFTSSEIFERIRKFLPRIIRFGLYSLVTFFPLIIVATLLASVLVLLVVGVFILILLIPVATVWITQTFYVYLLNEVSFTDAMRQGWKILFSKKFWHIIGSAVVIYFILSILQGMVTMIPYIFMMFSLFTTGNGELSADFGTYISILYIVSFVLSYILSNILTVNQGIVYYSMQEQRYHTQALSEIDLIGQNVE
;
A
#
# COMPACT_ATOMS: atom_id res chain seq x y z
N MET A 1 -26.69 0.00 0.43
CA MET A 1 -25.84 -1.20 0.53
C MET A 1 -24.97 -1.35 -0.73
N PHE A 2 -23.66 -1.27 -0.55
CA PHE A 2 -22.69 -1.47 -1.63
C PHE A 2 -22.58 -2.95 -1.99
N GLN A 3 -22.67 -3.28 -3.28
CA GLN A 3 -22.67 -4.66 -3.74
C GLN A 3 -21.24 -5.11 -4.06
N LEU A 4 -20.69 -6.04 -3.27
CA LEU A 4 -19.34 -6.58 -3.47
C LEU A 4 -19.27 -7.51 -4.68
N TYR A 5 -20.15 -8.50 -4.75
CA TYR A 5 -20.26 -9.45 -5.87
C TYR A 5 -20.97 -8.81 -7.05
N LYS A 6 -20.18 -8.38 -8.04
CA LYS A 6 -20.67 -7.74 -9.27
C LYS A 6 -19.62 -7.87 -10.36
N GLN A 7 -20.04 -8.22 -11.58
CA GLN A 7 -19.15 -8.17 -12.73
C GLN A 7 -18.82 -6.72 -13.10
N ARG A 8 -17.53 -6.41 -13.19
CA ARG A 8 -17.04 -5.07 -13.47
C ARG A 8 -16.10 -5.06 -14.64
N ASP A 9 -16.14 -3.97 -15.38
CA ASP A 9 -15.14 -3.62 -16.38
C ASP A 9 -14.18 -2.58 -15.79
N PHE A 10 -13.25 -2.10 -16.61
CA PHE A 10 -12.15 -1.22 -16.21
C PHE A 10 -12.63 0.01 -15.43
N SER A 11 -13.60 0.75 -15.99
CA SER A 11 -14.16 1.93 -15.33
C SER A 11 -14.96 1.56 -14.09
N GLY A 12 -15.65 0.41 -14.10
CA GLY A 12 -16.41 -0.12 -12.97
C GLY A 12 -15.54 -0.37 -11.74
N TYR A 13 -14.32 -0.88 -11.90
CA TYR A 13 -13.39 -1.05 -10.79
C TYR A 13 -13.07 0.29 -10.11
N ILE A 14 -12.86 1.35 -10.88
CA ILE A 14 -12.49 2.67 -10.36
C ILE A 14 -13.70 3.33 -9.71
N ILE A 15 -14.84 3.37 -10.41
CA ILE A 15 -16.07 4.03 -9.94
C ILE A 15 -16.57 3.38 -8.66
N ASP A 16 -16.60 2.05 -8.58
CA ASP A 16 -17.08 1.35 -7.38
C ASP A 16 -16.09 1.52 -6.21
N THR A 17 -14.78 1.69 -6.47
CA THR A 17 -13.81 2.04 -5.41
C THR A 17 -14.12 3.40 -4.82
N ILE A 18 -14.37 4.41 -5.67
CA ILE A 18 -14.72 5.76 -5.22
C ILE A 18 -16.07 5.74 -4.49
N ALA A 19 -17.05 5.00 -5.01
CA ALA A 19 -18.37 4.85 -4.40
C ALA A 19 -18.28 4.18 -3.01
N PHE A 20 -17.41 3.17 -2.85
CA PHE A 20 -17.12 2.58 -1.56
C PHE A 20 -16.61 3.64 -0.58
N PHE A 21 -15.56 4.38 -0.90
CA PHE A 21 -15.09 5.40 0.05
C PHE A 21 -16.12 6.50 0.29
N LYS A 22 -16.90 6.90 -0.72
CA LYS A 22 -17.98 7.87 -0.52
C LYS A 22 -18.98 7.43 0.56
N SER A 23 -19.30 6.14 0.62
CA SER A 23 -20.26 5.58 1.58
C SER A 23 -19.63 5.24 2.93
N TYR A 24 -18.42 4.66 2.94
CA TYR A 24 -17.82 4.05 4.14
C TYR A 24 -16.67 4.85 4.76
N TRP A 25 -16.20 5.97 4.18
CA TRP A 25 -14.92 6.61 4.59
C TRP A 25 -14.81 6.93 6.09
N LYS A 26 -15.88 7.41 6.74
CA LYS A 26 -15.85 7.79 8.17
C LYS A 26 -15.61 6.57 9.05
N ASN A 27 -16.44 5.53 8.87
CA ASN A 27 -16.32 4.29 9.62
C ASN A 27 -14.97 3.60 9.28
N PHE A 28 -14.62 3.54 7.99
CA PHE A 28 -13.41 2.90 7.50
C PHE A 28 -12.12 3.56 8.03
N PHE A 29 -11.91 4.85 7.80
CA PHE A 29 -10.66 5.51 8.22
C PHE A 29 -10.62 5.79 9.73
N GLY A 30 -11.77 6.06 10.36
CA GLY A 30 -11.85 6.20 11.81
C GLY A 30 -11.39 4.93 12.52
N ASN A 31 -11.91 3.77 12.12
CA ASN A 31 -11.48 2.49 12.69
C ASN A 31 -10.05 2.12 12.28
N TYR A 32 -9.62 2.43 11.05
CA TYR A 32 -8.24 2.19 10.61
C TYR A 32 -7.24 2.88 11.54
N ILE A 33 -7.42 4.19 11.79
CA ILE A 33 -6.53 4.96 12.65
C ILE A 33 -6.53 4.44 14.09
N VAL A 34 -7.68 4.03 14.63
CA VAL A 34 -7.75 3.46 15.99
C VAL A 34 -6.97 2.14 16.08
N ILE A 35 -7.09 1.27 15.07
CA ILE A 35 -6.47 -0.06 15.07
C ILE A 35 -4.97 0.01 14.76
N THR A 36 -4.56 0.79 13.76
CA THR A 36 -3.18 0.85 13.29
C THR A 36 -2.38 1.97 13.93
N GLY A 37 -3.03 2.96 14.53
CA GLY A 37 -2.41 4.21 14.99
C GLY A 37 -1.31 4.01 16.03
N GLY A 38 -1.50 3.11 16.99
CA GLY A 38 -0.49 2.85 18.02
C GLY A 38 0.84 2.35 17.44
N ILE A 39 0.79 1.37 16.51
CA ILE A 39 1.98 0.84 15.84
C ILE A 39 2.55 1.88 14.87
N LEU A 40 1.69 2.64 14.19
CA LEU A 40 2.10 3.70 13.28
C LEU A 40 2.87 4.82 14.01
N ILE A 41 2.43 5.24 15.19
CA ILE A 41 3.14 6.24 16.01
C ILE A 41 4.53 5.74 16.40
N LEU A 42 4.64 4.48 16.83
CA LEU A 42 5.94 3.87 17.16
C LEU A 42 6.88 3.89 15.95
N LEU A 43 6.37 3.56 14.76
CA LEU A 43 7.12 3.67 13.51
C LEU A 43 7.54 5.11 13.21
N CYS A 44 6.64 6.08 13.36
CA CYS A 44 6.94 7.49 13.14
C CYS A 44 8.08 7.98 14.03
N VAL A 45 8.13 7.56 15.30
CA VAL A 45 9.22 7.93 16.22
C VAL A 45 10.55 7.38 15.74
N ILE A 46 10.60 6.11 15.34
CA ILE A 46 11.83 5.47 14.83
C ILE A 46 12.28 6.16 13.53
N TYR A 47 11.35 6.39 12.60
CA TYR A 47 11.62 7.11 11.36
C TYR A 47 12.14 8.52 11.64
N PHE A 48 11.59 9.24 12.63
CA PHE A 48 12.07 10.57 12.99
C PHE A 48 13.55 10.56 13.37
N PHE A 49 13.96 9.67 14.28
CA PHE A 49 15.36 9.63 14.71
C PHE A 49 16.31 9.27 13.55
N VAL A 50 15.94 8.30 12.71
CA VAL A 50 16.78 7.89 11.57
C VAL A 50 16.87 9.00 10.50
N PHE A 51 15.73 9.57 10.10
CA PHE A 51 15.67 10.52 9.00
C PHE A 51 16.04 11.95 9.40
N ARG A 52 15.84 12.36 10.66
CA ARG A 52 16.29 13.68 11.14
C ARG A 52 17.79 13.83 10.91
N ASP A 53 18.57 12.87 11.42
CA ASP A 53 20.03 12.95 11.34
C ASP A 53 20.48 12.86 9.88
N LEU A 54 19.88 11.97 9.08
CA LEU A 54 20.16 11.84 7.65
C LEU A 54 19.78 13.07 6.81
N PHE A 55 18.70 13.77 7.12
CA PHE A 55 18.34 14.99 6.38
C PHE A 55 19.17 16.20 6.83
N THR A 56 19.41 16.37 8.14
CA THR A 56 20.29 17.44 8.64
C THR A 56 21.68 17.32 8.03
N ALA A 57 22.20 16.10 8.02
CA ALA A 57 23.34 15.66 7.25
C ALA A 57 23.32 16.10 5.77
N LEU A 58 22.32 15.64 5.02
CA LEU A 58 22.23 15.91 3.59
C LEU A 58 22.15 17.41 3.29
N PHE A 59 21.40 18.18 4.07
CA PHE A 59 21.18 19.60 3.80
C PHE A 59 22.27 20.53 4.35
N SER A 60 23.06 20.13 5.36
CA SER A 60 24.24 20.92 5.77
C SER A 60 25.32 20.93 4.69
N SER A 61 25.44 19.85 3.92
CA SER A 61 26.37 19.78 2.79
C SER A 61 26.10 20.81 1.68
N VAL A 62 24.84 21.24 1.54
CA VAL A 62 24.43 22.29 0.60
C VAL A 62 24.98 23.65 1.01
N ASN A 63 25.15 23.90 2.31
CA ASN A 63 25.64 25.17 2.83
C ASN A 63 27.18 25.26 2.81
N ASP A 64 27.87 24.18 3.18
CA ASP A 64 29.33 24.23 3.39
C ASP A 64 30.16 23.89 2.15
N GLY A 65 29.55 23.34 1.08
CA GLY A 65 30.24 22.99 -0.17
C GLY A 65 31.28 21.86 -0.05
N ILE A 66 31.44 21.28 1.14
CA ILE A 66 32.33 20.15 1.43
C ILE A 66 31.53 18.86 1.22
N GLY A 67 32.09 17.94 0.43
CA GLY A 67 31.53 16.61 0.20
C GLY A 67 31.21 15.91 1.53
N TYR A 68 29.96 15.49 1.64
CA TYR A 68 29.36 15.09 2.90
C TYR A 68 30.01 13.83 3.51
N ASP A 69 30.58 13.95 4.71
CA ASP A 69 31.11 12.81 5.46
C ASP A 69 30.03 12.18 6.35
N ILE A 70 29.16 11.41 5.71
CA ILE A 70 28.19 10.50 6.35
C ILE A 70 28.90 9.66 7.42
N SER A 71 30.19 9.35 7.26
CA SER A 71 30.90 8.48 8.19
C SER A 71 30.98 9.05 9.61
N TYR A 72 30.94 10.38 9.81
CA TYR A 72 30.95 10.96 11.16
C TYR A 72 29.76 10.48 12.01
N TYR A 73 28.53 10.57 11.48
CA TYR A 73 27.32 10.10 12.16
C TYR A 73 27.28 8.57 12.34
N PHE A 74 27.97 7.84 11.46
CA PHE A 74 28.02 6.38 11.47
C PHE A 74 29.17 5.86 12.35
N SER A 75 30.20 6.67 12.59
CA SER A 75 31.40 6.30 13.33
C SER A 75 31.26 6.47 14.83
N ASP A 76 30.43 7.41 15.27
CA ASP A 76 30.23 7.69 16.70
C ASP A 76 29.51 6.53 17.41
N ASN A 77 28.49 5.93 16.76
CA ASN A 77 27.73 4.81 17.32
C ASN A 77 27.20 3.82 16.23
N PRO A 78 28.09 3.11 15.50
CA PRO A 78 27.71 2.27 14.36
C PRO A 78 26.73 1.16 14.73
N VAL A 79 26.89 0.56 15.92
CA VAL A 79 26.02 -0.53 16.40
C VAL A 79 24.60 -0.03 16.62
N LEU A 80 24.44 1.14 17.26
CA LEU A 80 23.13 1.74 17.53
C LEU A 80 22.43 2.08 16.21
N PHE A 81 23.14 2.73 15.28
CA PHE A 81 22.60 3.09 13.98
C PHE A 81 22.14 1.87 13.16
N VAL A 82 23.00 0.85 13.01
CA VAL A 82 22.65 -0.38 12.28
C VAL A 82 21.47 -1.10 12.95
N SER A 83 21.43 -1.15 14.29
CA SER A 83 20.32 -1.75 15.02
C SER A 83 18.99 -1.00 14.82
N MET A 84 19.01 0.34 14.79
CA MET A 84 17.83 1.16 14.49
C MET A 84 17.35 0.93 13.05
N LEU A 85 18.25 0.83 12.06
CA LEU A 85 17.88 0.52 10.68
C LEU A 85 17.23 -0.86 10.55
N ILE A 86 17.81 -1.89 11.16
CA ILE A 86 17.23 -3.24 11.14
C ILE A 86 15.85 -3.23 11.81
N MET A 87 15.72 -2.56 12.96
CA MET A 87 14.46 -2.43 13.67
C MET A 87 13.40 -1.70 12.83
N MET A 88 13.78 -0.62 12.15
CA MET A 88 12.92 0.13 11.24
C MET A 88 12.41 -0.75 10.09
N ILE A 89 13.28 -1.53 9.45
CA ILE A 89 12.91 -2.43 8.34
C ILE A 89 11.94 -3.51 8.85
N VAL A 90 12.27 -4.19 9.95
CA VAL A 90 11.44 -5.26 10.50
C VAL A 90 10.06 -4.75 10.90
N LEU A 91 9.98 -3.63 11.63
CA LEU A 91 8.71 -3.04 12.03
C LEU A 91 7.90 -2.55 10.83
N SER A 92 8.56 -1.98 9.81
CA SER A 92 7.88 -1.53 8.58
C SER A 92 7.23 -2.69 7.84
N ILE A 93 7.92 -3.84 7.75
CA ILE A 93 7.37 -5.05 7.13
C ILE A 93 6.16 -5.56 7.93
N LEU A 94 6.31 -5.72 9.25
CA LEU A 94 5.24 -6.20 10.12
C LEU A 94 4.01 -5.29 10.04
N PHE A 95 4.23 -3.98 10.10
CA PHE A 95 3.16 -3.00 9.98
C PHE A 95 2.52 -3.00 8.60
N SER A 96 3.29 -3.12 7.51
CA SER A 96 2.74 -3.18 6.15
C SER A 96 1.77 -4.34 5.97
N ILE A 97 2.14 -5.52 6.47
CA ILE A 97 1.28 -6.71 6.38
C ILE A 97 0.01 -6.51 7.24
N PHE A 98 0.15 -5.95 8.44
CA PHE A 98 -0.98 -5.62 9.31
C PHE A 98 -1.91 -4.57 8.69
N ALA A 99 -1.36 -3.51 8.11
CA ALA A 99 -2.11 -2.45 7.45
C ALA A 99 -2.91 -2.98 6.25
N VAL A 100 -2.31 -3.84 5.43
CA VAL A 100 -3.02 -4.48 4.30
C VAL A 100 -4.10 -5.46 4.76
N SER A 101 -3.98 -6.06 5.95
CA SER A 101 -5.03 -6.93 6.51
C SER A 101 -6.33 -6.21 6.83
N TYR A 102 -6.26 -4.92 7.17
CA TYR A 102 -7.44 -4.15 7.57
C TYR A 102 -8.48 -4.04 6.44
N PRO A 103 -8.16 -3.54 5.22
CA PRO A 103 -9.13 -3.49 4.12
C PRO A 103 -9.70 -4.85 3.75
N VAL A 104 -8.88 -5.90 3.80
CA VAL A 104 -9.31 -7.27 3.44
C VAL A 104 -10.37 -7.75 4.42
N VAL A 105 -10.09 -7.62 5.72
CA VAL A 105 -11.02 -8.02 6.78
C VAL A 105 -12.28 -7.15 6.77
N TYR A 106 -12.13 -5.84 6.53
CA TYR A 106 -13.27 -4.92 6.47
C TYR A 106 -14.24 -5.30 5.33
N LEU A 107 -13.73 -5.59 4.13
CA LEU A 107 -14.58 -6.05 3.04
C LEU A 107 -15.20 -7.42 3.32
N GLY A 108 -14.48 -8.34 3.97
CA GLY A 108 -15.03 -9.62 4.41
C GLY A 108 -16.17 -9.47 5.44
N LEU A 109 -16.11 -8.46 6.32
CA LEU A 109 -17.21 -8.16 7.26
C LEU A 109 -18.44 -7.60 6.55
N ILE A 110 -18.24 -6.76 5.53
CA ILE A 110 -19.34 -6.28 4.68
C ILE A 110 -20.00 -7.43 3.94
N GLU A 111 -19.19 -8.35 3.41
CA GLU A 111 -19.68 -9.56 2.75
C GLU A 111 -20.52 -10.43 3.69
N GLU A 112 -20.02 -10.72 4.89
CA GLU A 112 -20.70 -11.62 5.85
C GLU A 112 -21.97 -11.01 6.45
N THR A 113 -22.02 -9.68 6.63
CA THR A 113 -23.08 -9.05 7.45
C THR A 113 -23.96 -8.07 6.69
N GLY A 114 -23.53 -7.58 5.52
CA GLY A 114 -24.21 -6.52 4.76
C GLY A 114 -24.26 -5.16 5.47
N ARG A 115 -23.67 -5.02 6.66
CA ARG A 115 -23.74 -3.78 7.47
C ARG A 115 -22.77 -2.73 6.95
N GLU A 116 -23.11 -1.47 7.20
CA GLU A 116 -22.30 -0.31 6.81
C GLU A 116 -21.40 0.23 7.93
N ASP A 117 -21.68 -0.17 9.17
CA ASP A 117 -20.96 0.29 10.36
C ASP A 117 -20.41 -0.85 11.20
N PHE A 118 -19.12 -0.76 11.51
CA PHE A 118 -18.40 -1.68 12.39
C PHE A 118 -17.70 -0.93 13.52
N THR A 119 -17.48 -1.61 14.63
CA THR A 119 -16.68 -1.09 15.75
C THR A 119 -15.21 -1.48 15.59
N SER A 120 -14.29 -0.68 16.14
CA SER A 120 -12.85 -0.99 16.05
C SER A 120 -12.51 -2.33 16.71
N SER A 121 -13.20 -2.70 17.79
CA SER A 121 -13.03 -3.97 18.48
C SER A 121 -13.45 -5.17 17.64
N GLU A 122 -14.55 -5.05 16.90
CA GLU A 122 -15.06 -6.13 16.02
C GLU A 122 -14.07 -6.42 14.88
N ILE A 123 -13.58 -5.36 14.22
CA ILE A 123 -12.59 -5.50 13.15
C ILE A 123 -11.28 -6.07 13.72
N PHE A 124 -10.82 -5.55 14.85
CA PHE A 124 -9.59 -6.01 15.48
C PHE A 124 -9.66 -7.46 15.92
N GLU A 125 -10.79 -7.92 16.46
CA GLU A 125 -10.98 -9.33 16.83
C GLU A 125 -10.89 -10.23 15.60
N ARG A 126 -11.48 -9.80 14.47
CA ARG A 126 -11.40 -10.54 13.21
C ARG A 126 -9.97 -10.58 12.65
N ILE A 127 -9.24 -9.46 12.68
CA ILE A 127 -7.81 -9.42 12.33
C ILE A 127 -6.99 -10.34 13.25
N ARG A 128 -7.26 -10.33 14.56
CA ARG A 128 -6.59 -11.17 15.55
C ARG A 128 -6.78 -12.66 15.27
N LYS A 129 -7.98 -13.08 14.86
CA LYS A 129 -8.26 -14.47 14.44
C LYS A 129 -7.40 -14.89 13.24
N PHE A 130 -7.17 -13.96 12.30
CA PHE A 130 -6.32 -14.21 11.15
C PHE A 130 -4.82 -13.96 11.38
N LEU A 131 -4.42 -13.41 12.53
CA LEU A 131 -3.04 -12.99 12.81
C LEU A 131 -1.99 -14.08 12.50
N PRO A 132 -2.18 -15.37 12.85
CA PRO A 132 -1.21 -16.40 12.51
C PRO A 132 -1.06 -16.64 11.00
N ARG A 133 -2.13 -16.41 10.21
CA ARG A 133 -2.08 -16.49 8.75
C ARG A 133 -1.42 -15.24 8.18
N ILE A 134 -1.75 -14.06 8.68
CA ILE A 134 -1.14 -12.77 8.30
C ILE A 134 0.39 -12.84 8.46
N ILE A 135 0.89 -13.30 9.62
CA ILE A 135 2.33 -13.43 9.88
C ILE A 135 2.98 -14.45 8.94
N ARG A 136 2.38 -15.63 8.77
CA ARG A 136 2.88 -16.66 7.84
C ARG A 136 2.95 -16.16 6.40
N PHE A 137 1.93 -15.43 5.95
CA PHE A 137 1.91 -14.80 4.63
C PHE A 137 3.08 -13.84 4.46
N GLY A 138 3.36 -13.00 5.46
CA GLY A 138 4.51 -12.10 5.46
C GLY A 138 5.83 -12.83 5.24
N LEU A 139 6.09 -13.86 6.05
CA LEU A 139 7.31 -14.65 5.96
C LEU A 139 7.45 -15.36 4.61
N TYR A 140 6.38 -16.02 4.13
CA TYR A 140 6.40 -16.68 2.82
C TYR A 140 6.57 -15.69 1.66
N SER A 141 6.01 -14.49 1.78
CA SER A 141 6.12 -13.44 0.77
C SER A 141 7.55 -12.91 0.66
N LEU A 142 8.27 -12.76 1.78
CA LEU A 142 9.68 -12.37 1.78
C LEU A 142 10.58 -13.40 1.08
N VAL A 143 10.29 -14.70 1.24
CA VAL A 143 11.10 -15.76 0.61
C VAL A 143 10.71 -15.97 -0.86
N THR A 144 9.46 -15.66 -1.24
CA THR A 144 8.93 -15.99 -2.56
C THR A 144 8.83 -14.78 -3.48
N PHE A 145 8.00 -13.79 -3.14
CA PHE A 145 7.74 -12.64 -4.01
C PHE A 145 8.96 -11.74 -4.14
N PHE A 146 9.71 -11.53 -3.06
CA PHE A 146 10.84 -10.60 -3.06
C PHE A 146 11.97 -11.04 -4.03
N PRO A 147 12.47 -12.29 -4.00
CA PRO A 147 13.42 -12.76 -5.02
C PRO A 147 12.85 -12.74 -6.44
N LEU A 148 11.57 -13.10 -6.62
CA LEU A 148 10.94 -13.08 -7.94
C LEU A 148 10.89 -11.67 -8.54
N ILE A 149 10.55 -10.65 -7.74
CA ILE A 149 10.54 -9.26 -8.17
C ILE A 149 11.96 -8.79 -8.52
N ILE A 150 12.98 -9.18 -7.76
CA ILE A 150 14.38 -8.86 -8.06
C ILE A 150 14.78 -9.45 -9.42
N VAL A 151 14.53 -10.74 -9.62
CA VAL A 151 14.85 -11.42 -10.89
C VAL A 151 14.09 -10.79 -12.06
N ALA A 152 12.80 -10.51 -11.90
CA ALA A 152 11.99 -9.86 -12.93
C ALA A 152 12.50 -8.44 -13.26
N THR A 153 12.90 -7.66 -12.24
CA THR A 153 13.48 -6.32 -12.42
C THR A 153 14.80 -6.37 -13.18
N LEU A 154 15.70 -7.31 -12.84
CA LEU A 154 16.98 -7.47 -13.52
C LEU A 154 16.78 -7.87 -14.99
N LEU A 155 15.90 -8.84 -15.25
CA LEU A 155 15.57 -9.25 -16.61
C LEU A 155 14.94 -8.10 -17.41
N ALA A 156 13.99 -7.37 -16.84
CA ALA A 156 13.37 -6.22 -17.49
C ALA A 156 14.38 -5.12 -17.80
N SER A 157 15.37 -4.91 -16.92
CA SER A 157 16.46 -3.94 -17.12
C SER A 157 17.35 -4.30 -18.31
N VAL A 158 17.68 -5.58 -18.51
CA VAL A 158 18.42 -6.04 -19.70
C VAL A 158 17.59 -5.79 -20.98
N LEU A 159 16.29 -6.01 -20.91
CA LEU A 159 15.38 -5.78 -22.04
C LEU A 159 15.15 -4.30 -22.39
N VAL A 160 15.64 -3.36 -21.58
CA VAL A 160 15.55 -1.91 -21.89
C VAL A 160 16.29 -1.59 -23.20
N LEU A 161 17.34 -2.34 -23.52
CA LEU A 161 18.06 -2.25 -24.80
C LEU A 161 17.13 -2.43 -26.02
N LEU A 162 16.01 -3.11 -25.84
CA LEU A 162 15.03 -3.40 -26.90
C LEU A 162 13.83 -2.44 -26.90
N VAL A 163 13.86 -1.34 -26.12
CA VAL A 163 12.75 -0.40 -25.86
C VAL A 163 11.56 -1.04 -25.11
N VAL A 164 11.21 -2.29 -25.42
CA VAL A 164 10.17 -3.08 -24.76
C VAL A 164 10.41 -3.20 -23.25
N GLY A 165 11.67 -3.26 -22.80
CA GLY A 165 11.99 -3.33 -21.37
C GLY A 165 11.50 -2.12 -20.58
N VAL A 166 11.41 -0.93 -21.18
CA VAL A 166 10.88 0.27 -20.50
C VAL A 166 9.40 0.07 -20.14
N PHE A 167 8.60 -0.45 -21.06
CA PHE A 167 7.18 -0.75 -20.80
C PHE A 167 7.00 -1.84 -19.75
N ILE A 168 7.87 -2.86 -19.77
CA ILE A 168 7.84 -3.93 -18.76
C ILE A 168 8.16 -3.36 -17.37
N LEU A 169 9.17 -2.49 -17.24
CA LEU A 169 9.52 -1.87 -15.97
C LEU A 169 8.38 -1.02 -15.39
N ILE A 170 7.69 -0.25 -16.23
CA ILE A 170 6.53 0.55 -15.81
C ILE A 170 5.39 -0.35 -15.30
N LEU A 171 5.13 -1.47 -15.98
CA LEU A 171 4.06 -2.40 -15.60
C LEU A 171 4.45 -3.34 -14.45
N LEU A 172 5.73 -3.48 -14.13
CA LEU A 172 6.20 -4.43 -13.12
C LEU A 172 5.58 -4.16 -11.75
N ILE A 173 5.55 -2.90 -11.32
CA ILE A 173 5.00 -2.48 -10.02
C ILE A 173 3.51 -2.84 -9.90
N PRO A 174 2.62 -2.37 -10.80
CA PRO A 174 1.20 -2.70 -10.69
C PRO A 174 0.94 -4.21 -10.84
N VAL A 175 1.66 -4.92 -11.71
CA VAL A 175 1.53 -6.39 -11.83
C VAL A 175 1.92 -7.10 -10.54
N ALA A 176 3.07 -6.75 -9.96
CA ALA A 176 3.55 -7.35 -8.73
C ALA A 176 2.59 -7.08 -7.57
N THR A 177 2.14 -5.83 -7.41
CA THR A 177 1.22 -5.49 -6.32
C THR A 177 -0.13 -6.15 -6.49
N VAL A 178 -0.73 -6.14 -7.69
CA VAL A 178 -1.97 -6.88 -7.94
C VAL A 178 -1.79 -8.35 -7.60
N TRP A 179 -0.71 -8.99 -8.06
CA TRP A 179 -0.49 -10.40 -7.78
C TRP A 179 -0.36 -10.70 -6.27
N ILE A 180 0.43 -9.91 -5.55
CA ILE A 180 0.62 -10.06 -4.10
C ILE A 180 -0.71 -9.85 -3.37
N THR A 181 -1.43 -8.77 -3.67
CA THR A 181 -2.69 -8.44 -3.01
C THR A 181 -3.77 -9.48 -3.32
N GLN A 182 -3.92 -9.93 -4.56
CA GLN A 182 -4.87 -11.00 -4.91
C GLN A 182 -4.51 -12.32 -4.22
N THR A 183 -3.21 -12.64 -4.14
CA THR A 183 -2.74 -13.81 -3.37
C THR A 183 -3.11 -13.66 -1.89
N PHE A 184 -2.97 -12.48 -1.33
CA PHE A 184 -3.31 -12.21 0.06
C PHE A 184 -4.82 -12.34 0.32
N TYR A 185 -5.69 -11.80 -0.55
CA TYR A 185 -7.15 -12.00 -0.47
C TYR A 185 -7.52 -13.48 -0.48
N VAL A 186 -7.03 -14.25 -1.47
CA VAL A 186 -7.30 -15.68 -1.56
C VAL A 186 -6.78 -16.43 -0.33
N TYR A 187 -5.56 -16.12 0.10
CA TYR A 187 -4.94 -16.79 1.24
C TYR A 187 -5.73 -16.52 2.52
N LEU A 188 -6.08 -15.26 2.79
CA LEU A 188 -6.74 -14.89 4.04
C LEU A 188 -8.17 -15.45 4.11
N LEU A 189 -8.93 -15.36 3.01
CA LEU A 189 -10.35 -15.67 2.99
C LEU A 189 -10.67 -17.16 2.75
N ASN A 190 -9.89 -17.89 1.94
CA ASN A 190 -10.32 -19.20 1.42
C ASN A 190 -9.66 -20.43 2.07
N GLU A 191 -9.12 -20.33 3.29
CA GLU A 191 -8.45 -21.46 4.01
C GLU A 191 -7.46 -22.31 3.17
N VAL A 192 -6.89 -21.76 2.10
CA VAL A 192 -5.94 -22.48 1.22
C VAL A 192 -4.47 -22.33 1.65
N SER A 193 -3.61 -23.21 1.10
CA SER A 193 -2.16 -23.10 1.24
C SER A 193 -1.60 -21.85 0.54
N PHE A 194 -0.41 -21.38 0.96
CA PHE A 194 0.22 -20.18 0.36
C PHE A 194 0.47 -20.35 -1.14
N THR A 195 1.00 -21.50 -1.54
CA THR A 195 1.30 -21.80 -2.96
C THR A 195 0.03 -21.88 -3.80
N ASP A 196 -1.05 -22.45 -3.25
CA ASP A 196 -2.35 -22.49 -3.93
C ASP A 196 -2.95 -21.09 -4.06
N ALA A 197 -2.85 -20.28 -3.02
CA ALA A 197 -3.25 -18.87 -3.07
C ALA A 197 -2.48 -18.11 -4.15
N MET A 198 -1.16 -18.34 -4.26
CA MET A 198 -0.30 -17.67 -5.24
C MET A 198 -0.69 -18.05 -6.67
N ARG A 199 -0.99 -19.34 -6.90
CA ARG A 199 -1.50 -19.84 -8.17
C ARG A 199 -2.87 -19.23 -8.51
N GLN A 200 -3.76 -19.11 -7.54
CA GLN A 200 -5.08 -18.50 -7.74
C GLN A 200 -4.98 -16.99 -8.01
N GLY A 201 -4.15 -16.27 -7.25
CA GLY A 201 -3.84 -14.86 -7.50
C GLY A 201 -3.27 -14.64 -8.90
N TRP A 202 -2.40 -15.54 -9.38
CA TRP A 202 -1.89 -15.51 -10.74
C TRP A 202 -2.98 -15.70 -11.80
N LYS A 203 -3.92 -16.64 -11.57
CA LYS A 203 -5.07 -16.86 -12.47
C LYS A 203 -6.03 -15.67 -12.50
N ILE A 204 -6.21 -14.98 -11.37
CA ILE A 204 -7.01 -13.75 -11.30
C ILE A 204 -6.34 -12.65 -12.13
N LEU A 205 -5.04 -12.42 -11.88
CA LEU A 205 -4.25 -11.42 -12.58
C LEU A 205 -4.28 -11.64 -14.10
N PHE A 206 -3.88 -12.82 -14.57
CA PHE A 206 -3.82 -13.18 -16.00
C PHE A 206 -5.15 -13.73 -16.54
N SER A 207 -6.27 -13.28 -15.98
CA SER A 207 -7.59 -13.59 -16.53
C SER A 207 -7.82 -12.84 -17.85
N LYS A 208 -8.94 -13.13 -18.52
CA LYS A 208 -9.37 -12.38 -19.73
C LYS A 208 -9.49 -10.87 -19.48
N LYS A 209 -9.63 -10.45 -18.22
CA LYS A 209 -9.72 -9.04 -17.82
C LYS A 209 -8.38 -8.44 -17.36
N PHE A 210 -7.23 -9.05 -17.68
CA PHE A 210 -5.89 -8.56 -17.31
C PHE A 210 -5.73 -7.03 -17.47
N TRP A 211 -6.04 -6.50 -18.66
CA TRP A 211 -5.91 -5.05 -18.94
C TRP A 211 -6.88 -4.19 -18.14
N HIS A 212 -8.05 -4.70 -17.78
CA HIS A 212 -9.00 -3.97 -16.94
C HIS A 212 -8.50 -3.90 -15.49
N ILE A 213 -7.92 -4.99 -14.98
CA ILE A 213 -7.36 -5.09 -13.62
C ILE A 213 -6.09 -4.24 -13.48
N ILE A 214 -5.13 -4.42 -14.39
CA ILE A 214 -3.87 -3.66 -14.36
C ILE A 214 -4.14 -2.19 -14.66
N GLY A 215 -5.00 -1.90 -15.63
CA GLY A 215 -5.39 -0.54 -15.94
C GLY A 215 -6.00 0.16 -14.73
N SER A 216 -6.94 -0.47 -14.02
CA SER A 216 -7.57 0.17 -12.85
C SER A 216 -6.55 0.39 -11.74
N ALA A 217 -5.64 -0.56 -11.51
CA ALA A 217 -4.56 -0.41 -10.55
C ALA A 217 -3.65 0.77 -10.91
N VAL A 218 -3.24 0.89 -12.18
CA VAL A 218 -2.41 2.01 -12.68
C VAL A 218 -3.09 3.36 -12.48
N VAL A 219 -4.40 3.46 -12.76
CA VAL A 219 -5.15 4.71 -12.54
C VAL A 219 -5.18 5.08 -11.06
N ILE A 220 -5.45 4.11 -10.17
CA ILE A 220 -5.42 4.35 -8.73
C ILE A 220 -4.02 4.76 -8.29
N TYR A 221 -2.97 4.07 -8.73
CA TYR A 221 -1.59 4.46 -8.47
C TYR A 221 -1.30 5.90 -8.89
N PHE A 222 -1.72 6.30 -10.09
CA PHE A 222 -1.53 7.65 -10.58
C PHE A 222 -2.21 8.69 -9.67
N ILE A 223 -3.45 8.42 -9.23
CA ILE A 223 -4.16 9.26 -8.27
C ILE A 223 -3.37 9.36 -6.95
N LEU A 224 -2.90 8.22 -6.41
CA LEU A 224 -2.12 8.19 -5.17
C LEU A 224 -0.78 8.94 -5.32
N SER A 225 -0.12 8.81 -6.47
CA SER A 225 1.13 9.52 -6.77
C SER A 225 0.94 11.03 -6.83
N ILE A 226 -0.18 11.53 -7.37
CA ILE A 226 -0.49 12.98 -7.34
C ILE A 226 -0.66 13.46 -5.90
N LEU A 227 -1.45 12.74 -5.09
CA LEU A 227 -1.69 13.10 -3.69
C LEU A 227 -0.39 13.12 -2.87
N GLN A 228 0.49 12.15 -3.08
CA GLN A 228 1.81 12.13 -2.45
C GLN A 228 2.74 13.22 -2.99
N GLY A 229 2.67 13.49 -4.30
CA GLY A 229 3.43 14.54 -4.97
C GLY A 229 3.21 15.91 -4.35
N MET A 230 1.97 16.22 -3.96
CA MET A 230 1.62 17.48 -3.28
C MET A 230 2.41 17.70 -1.98
N VAL A 231 2.71 16.64 -1.23
CA VAL A 231 3.50 16.76 0.01
C VAL A 231 4.98 16.94 -0.32
N THR A 232 5.50 16.20 -1.29
CA THR A 232 6.91 16.30 -1.73
C THR A 232 7.25 17.63 -2.42
N MET A 233 6.24 18.34 -2.94
CA MET A 233 6.42 19.69 -3.48
C MET A 233 6.76 20.71 -2.41
N ILE A 234 6.34 20.50 -1.16
CA ILE A 234 6.59 21.47 -0.07
C ILE A 234 8.11 21.69 0.15
N PRO A 235 8.94 20.64 0.38
CA PRO A 235 10.40 20.78 0.45
C PRO A 235 11.01 21.49 -0.76
N TYR A 236 10.56 21.14 -1.97
CA TYR A 236 11.08 21.69 -3.21
C TYR A 236 10.81 23.19 -3.33
N ILE A 237 9.62 23.63 -2.94
CA ILE A 237 9.26 25.04 -2.88
C ILE A 237 10.20 25.78 -1.93
N PHE A 238 10.45 25.26 -0.72
CA PHE A 238 11.37 25.90 0.22
C PHE A 238 12.81 26.01 -0.32
N MET A 239 13.31 24.96 -0.98
CA MET A 239 14.63 24.98 -1.61
C MET A 239 14.71 25.99 -2.76
N MET A 240 13.63 26.14 -3.54
CA MET A 240 13.57 27.19 -4.56
C MET A 240 13.52 28.58 -3.96
N PHE A 241 12.75 28.78 -2.89
CA PHE A 241 12.69 30.06 -2.19
C PHE A 241 14.06 30.45 -1.60
N SER A 242 14.84 29.51 -1.05
CA SER A 242 16.16 29.83 -0.51
C SER A 242 17.09 30.38 -1.60
N LEU A 243 17.08 29.81 -2.80
CA LEU A 243 17.87 30.32 -3.94
C LEU A 243 17.54 31.79 -4.27
N PHE A 244 16.27 32.18 -4.17
CA PHE A 244 15.84 33.56 -4.44
C PHE A 244 16.12 34.54 -3.30
N THR A 245 16.13 34.08 -2.04
CA THR A 245 16.29 34.96 -0.87
C THR A 245 17.74 35.13 -0.43
N THR A 246 18.57 34.07 -0.48
CA THR A 246 19.98 34.12 -0.06
C THR A 246 20.95 34.31 -1.23
N GLY A 247 20.49 34.08 -2.47
CA GLY A 247 21.30 34.24 -3.69
C GLY A 247 22.31 33.11 -3.92
N ASN A 248 22.65 32.34 -2.89
CA ASN A 248 23.52 31.16 -2.96
C ASN A 248 22.78 29.84 -2.63
N GLY A 249 21.51 29.91 -2.22
CA GLY A 249 20.70 28.71 -1.93
C GLY A 249 20.86 28.16 -0.52
N GLU A 250 21.57 28.86 0.37
CA GLU A 250 21.74 28.45 1.77
C GLU A 250 20.40 28.14 2.45
N LEU A 251 20.35 26.98 3.09
CA LEU A 251 19.21 26.47 3.84
C LEU A 251 19.42 26.73 5.33
N SER A 252 18.32 26.92 6.07
CA SER A 252 18.42 27.05 7.53
C SER A 252 19.02 25.78 8.16
N ALA A 253 19.75 25.93 9.26
CA ALA A 253 20.34 24.79 9.97
C ALA A 253 19.28 23.75 10.42
N ASP A 254 18.06 24.23 10.72
CA ASP A 254 16.94 23.39 11.12
C ASP A 254 16.19 22.73 9.95
N PHE A 255 16.55 23.05 8.70
CA PHE A 255 15.84 22.57 7.51
C PHE A 255 15.76 21.04 7.47
N GLY A 256 16.83 20.33 7.82
CA GLY A 256 16.82 18.87 7.89
C GLY A 256 15.80 18.30 8.88
N THR A 257 15.61 18.96 10.02
CA THR A 257 14.58 18.59 11.01
C THR A 257 13.17 18.89 10.48
N TYR A 258 12.96 20.00 9.78
CA TYR A 258 11.66 20.28 9.16
C TYR A 258 11.31 19.27 8.05
N ILE A 259 12.28 18.89 7.22
CA ILE A 259 12.08 17.88 6.17
C ILE A 259 11.80 16.50 6.76
N SER A 260 12.44 16.11 7.86
CA SER A 260 12.15 14.83 8.51
C SER A 260 10.71 14.75 9.01
N ILE A 261 10.17 15.83 9.58
CA ILE A 261 8.77 15.91 9.99
C ILE A 261 7.82 15.78 8.78
N LEU A 262 8.09 16.52 7.70
CA LEU A 262 7.29 16.44 6.46
C LEU A 262 7.34 15.04 5.83
N TYR A 263 8.50 14.38 5.89
CA TYR A 263 8.66 13.01 5.41
C TYR A 263 7.82 12.02 6.23
N ILE A 264 7.75 12.18 7.56
CA ILE A 264 6.86 11.37 8.41
C ILE A 264 5.40 11.61 8.06
N VAL A 265 5.00 12.86 7.83
CA VAL A 265 3.63 13.17 7.38
C VAL A 265 3.33 12.47 6.05
N SER A 266 4.26 12.53 5.09
CA SER A 266 4.15 11.83 3.79
C SER A 266 4.06 10.31 3.95
N PHE A 267 4.81 9.76 4.89
CA PHE A 267 4.82 8.34 5.23
C PHE A 267 3.48 7.91 5.81
N VAL A 268 2.95 8.62 6.80
CA VAL A 268 1.62 8.35 7.38
C VAL A 268 0.54 8.46 6.31
N LEU A 269 0.59 9.51 5.50
CA LEU A 269 -0.34 9.70 4.37
C LEU A 269 -0.26 8.53 3.38
N SER A 270 0.93 8.02 3.08
CA SER A 270 1.14 6.85 2.22
C SER A 270 0.35 5.62 2.70
N TYR A 271 0.43 5.31 4.00
CA TYR A 271 -0.30 4.16 4.56
C TYR A 271 -1.80 4.37 4.61
N ILE A 272 -2.26 5.60 4.83
CA ILE A 272 -3.70 5.90 4.79
C ILE A 272 -4.19 5.72 3.35
N LEU A 273 -3.50 6.34 2.39
CA LEU A 273 -3.89 6.33 0.97
C LEU A 273 -3.76 4.95 0.32
N SER A 274 -2.80 4.12 0.72
CA SER A 274 -2.61 2.77 0.17
C SER A 274 -3.84 1.87 0.38
N ASN A 275 -4.67 2.14 1.38
CA ASN A 275 -5.95 1.46 1.56
C ASN A 275 -6.87 1.59 0.34
N ILE A 276 -6.79 2.71 -0.40
CA ILE A 276 -7.61 2.91 -1.61
C ILE A 276 -7.26 1.87 -2.67
N LEU A 277 -5.96 1.61 -2.86
CA LEU A 277 -5.50 0.58 -3.78
C LEU A 277 -5.90 -0.82 -3.28
N THR A 278 -5.74 -1.12 -1.99
CA THR A 278 -6.11 -2.43 -1.45
C THR A 278 -7.60 -2.69 -1.59
N VAL A 279 -8.47 -1.70 -1.32
CA VAL A 279 -9.92 -1.80 -1.56
C VAL A 279 -10.23 -2.00 -3.04
N ASN A 280 -9.56 -1.28 -3.94
CA ASN A 280 -9.70 -1.51 -5.39
C ASN A 280 -9.39 -2.96 -5.76
N GLN A 281 -8.34 -3.54 -5.17
CA GLN A 281 -8.00 -4.95 -5.36
C GLN A 281 -9.02 -5.90 -4.73
N GLY A 282 -9.64 -5.55 -3.61
CA GLY A 282 -10.77 -6.30 -3.05
C GLY A 282 -11.98 -6.32 -3.97
N ILE A 283 -12.31 -5.18 -4.60
CA ILE A 283 -13.39 -5.10 -5.59
C ILE A 283 -13.07 -5.98 -6.81
N VAL A 284 -11.81 -6.04 -7.25
CA VAL A 284 -11.35 -6.98 -8.29
C VAL A 284 -11.57 -8.42 -7.83
N TYR A 285 -11.14 -8.76 -6.60
CA TYR A 285 -11.28 -10.10 -6.04
C TYR A 285 -12.74 -10.59 -6.05
N TYR A 286 -13.67 -9.80 -5.49
CA TYR A 286 -15.08 -10.14 -5.44
C TYR A 286 -15.73 -10.20 -6.82
N SER A 287 -15.33 -9.32 -7.75
CA SER A 287 -15.80 -9.37 -9.14
C SER A 287 -15.37 -10.65 -9.86
N MET A 288 -14.17 -11.15 -9.57
CA MET A 288 -13.64 -12.38 -10.18
C MET A 288 -14.19 -13.65 -9.53
N GLN A 289 -14.53 -13.62 -8.23
CA GLN A 289 -15.34 -14.68 -7.62
C GLN A 289 -16.73 -14.75 -8.27
N GLU A 290 -17.39 -13.61 -8.47
CA GLU A 290 -18.72 -13.59 -9.10
C GLU A 290 -18.72 -14.20 -10.50
N GLN A 291 -17.68 -13.94 -11.30
CA GLN A 291 -17.53 -14.56 -12.63
C GLN A 291 -17.36 -16.08 -12.57
N ARG A 292 -16.85 -16.63 -11.46
CA ARG A 292 -16.58 -18.07 -11.31
C ARG A 292 -17.73 -18.82 -10.65
N TYR A 293 -18.44 -18.17 -9.73
CA TYR A 293 -19.47 -18.82 -8.90
C TYR A 293 -20.88 -18.32 -9.16
N HIS A 294 -21.07 -17.24 -9.93
CA HIS A 294 -22.38 -16.67 -10.27
C HIS A 294 -23.27 -16.39 -9.03
N THR A 295 -22.66 -16.00 -7.90
CA THR A 295 -23.32 -15.82 -6.61
C THR A 295 -24.44 -14.77 -6.69
N GLN A 296 -24.24 -13.68 -7.42
CA GLN A 296 -25.25 -12.66 -7.68
C GLN A 296 -26.38 -13.21 -8.54
N ALA A 297 -26.07 -13.95 -9.61
CA ALA A 297 -27.11 -14.53 -10.46
C ALA A 297 -27.99 -15.53 -9.70
N LEU A 298 -27.40 -16.30 -8.78
CA LEU A 298 -28.14 -17.19 -7.87
C LEU A 298 -29.01 -16.39 -6.88
N SER A 299 -28.46 -15.35 -6.25
CA SER A 299 -29.23 -14.48 -5.35
C SER A 299 -30.36 -13.74 -6.07
N GLU A 300 -30.17 -13.32 -7.33
CA GLU A 300 -31.22 -12.68 -8.14
C GLU A 300 -32.32 -13.68 -8.49
N ILE A 301 -31.98 -14.94 -8.79
CA ILE A 301 -32.96 -16.01 -9.00
C ILE A 301 -33.78 -16.29 -7.73
N ASP A 302 -33.15 -16.32 -6.56
CA ASP A 302 -33.86 -16.54 -5.29
C ASP A 302 -34.79 -15.37 -4.91
N LEU A 303 -34.51 -14.16 -5.41
CA LEU A 303 -35.37 -12.99 -5.28
C LEU A 303 -36.52 -12.96 -6.29
N ILE A 304 -36.41 -13.69 -7.41
CA ILE A 304 -37.49 -13.87 -8.38
C ILE A 304 -38.55 -14.80 -7.75
N GLY A 305 -39.63 -14.19 -7.26
CA GLY A 305 -40.76 -14.88 -6.63
C GLY A 305 -41.10 -14.38 -5.22
N GLN A 306 -40.21 -13.62 -4.57
CA GLN A 306 -40.47 -13.05 -3.23
C GLN A 306 -41.35 -11.79 -3.25
N ASN A 307 -41.54 -11.16 -4.42
CA ASN A 307 -42.40 -9.98 -4.60
C ASN A 307 -43.70 -10.30 -5.35
N VAL A 308 -44.15 -11.56 -5.32
CA VAL A 308 -45.48 -11.94 -5.84
C VAL A 308 -46.45 -12.01 -4.65
N GLU A 309 -46.90 -10.83 -4.21
CA GLU A 309 -48.16 -10.65 -3.46
C GLU A 309 -49.15 -9.84 -4.30
#